data_AF-A0A519H7I8-F1
#
_entry.id   AF-A0A519H7I8-F1
#
_cell.length_a   1.000
_cell.length_b   1.000
_cell.length_c   1.000
_cell.angle_alpha   90.00
_cell.angle_beta   90.00
_cell.angle_gamma   90.00
#
_symmetry.space_group_name_H-M   'P 1'
#
loop_
_entity.id
_entity.type
_entity.pdbx_description
1 polymer ?
#
loop_
_entity_poly.entity_id
_entity_poly.type
_entity_poly.pdbx_seq_one_letter_code
_entity_poly.pdbx_strand_id
1 'polypeptide(L)'
;MSDSSTPSAYQAYQGNTYLFGGNAPYVEEMYENYLSNPGSVPDNWRSYFDALQNVPAADGSNAKDVAHLPVVNAFAERAKQGTTRVVEASGADSELGRKRTAVQQLIAAYRNVGARWADLDPLKRTERPAIPELEPSFYGFGDADLETVFNTSNTFFGKDTMSLRDLLNALRETYCGTIGAEYMYTTDQNQKRWWQQKLESARTNPQLSADQKKHVLNRLTAAEGLERFLH
;
A
#
# COMPACT_ATOMS: atom_id res chain seq x y z
N MET A 1 29.83 -55.91 50.59
CA MET A 1 30.86 -55.17 49.84
C MET A 1 31.68 -56.23 49.10
N SER A 2 31.66 -56.40 47.79
CA SER A 2 31.23 -55.59 46.65
C SER A 2 30.93 -56.56 45.50
N ASP A 3 29.68 -56.58 45.02
CA ASP A 3 29.25 -57.41 43.89
C ASP A 3 29.79 -56.80 42.59
N SER A 4 30.71 -57.50 41.92
CA SER A 4 31.20 -57.12 40.59
C SER A 4 30.26 -57.66 39.53
N SER A 5 29.23 -56.87 39.17
CA SER A 5 28.32 -57.17 38.07
C SER A 5 29.06 -56.98 36.74
N THR A 6 29.58 -58.05 36.16
CA THR A 6 30.13 -58.04 34.81
C THR A 6 29.01 -57.65 33.83
N PRO A 7 29.14 -56.58 33.03
CA PRO A 7 28.10 -56.24 32.07
C PRO A 7 27.94 -57.39 31.08
N SER A 8 26.69 -57.80 30.85
CA SER A 8 26.35 -58.84 29.88
C SER A 8 26.93 -58.46 28.51
N ALA A 9 27.48 -59.43 27.77
CA ALA A 9 27.99 -59.21 26.42
C ALA A 9 26.95 -58.52 25.51
N TYR A 10 25.65 -58.75 25.76
CA TYR A 10 24.56 -58.05 25.06
C TYR A 10 24.51 -56.53 25.34
N GLN A 11 24.81 -56.08 26.58
CA GLN A 11 24.87 -54.65 26.92
C GLN A 11 26.11 -53.99 26.31
N ALA A 12 27.24 -54.70 26.23
CA ALA A 12 28.45 -54.21 25.56
C ALA A 12 28.26 -54.11 24.02
N TYR A 13 27.52 -55.03 23.41
CA TYR A 13 27.17 -54.99 21.99
C TYR A 13 26.21 -53.84 21.64
N GLN A 14 25.25 -53.50 22.51
CA GLN A 14 24.38 -52.33 22.32
C GLN A 14 25.16 -51.00 22.32
N GLY A 15 26.26 -50.91 23.07
CA GLY A 15 27.15 -49.73 23.10
C GLY A 15 28.03 -49.56 21.85
N ASN A 16 28.32 -50.64 21.12
CA ASN A 16 29.17 -50.65 19.92
C ASN A 16 28.39 -50.91 18.61
N THR A 17 27.07 -50.92 18.65
CA THR A 17 26.24 -51.09 17.46
C THR A 17 26.27 -49.81 16.62
N TYR A 18 26.22 -49.91 15.30
CA TYR A 18 26.18 -48.77 14.38
C TYR A 18 25.05 -47.77 14.67
N LEU A 19 24.01 -48.21 15.39
CA LEU A 19 22.85 -47.44 15.85
C LEU A 19 23.05 -46.78 17.23
N PHE A 20 24.26 -46.83 17.80
CA PHE A 20 24.59 -46.11 19.02
C PHE A 20 24.41 -44.59 18.79
N GLY A 21 23.81 -43.89 19.74
CA GLY A 21 23.38 -42.48 19.58
C GLY A 21 24.50 -41.51 19.16
N GLY A 22 25.77 -41.84 19.41
CA GLY A 22 26.92 -41.07 18.92
C GLY A 22 27.10 -41.10 17.38
N ASN A 23 26.61 -42.15 16.72
CA ASN A 23 26.65 -42.32 15.27
C ASN A 23 25.33 -41.89 14.59
N ALA A 24 24.35 -41.40 15.36
CA ALA A 24 23.03 -41.06 14.85
C ALA A 24 23.07 -40.09 13.64
N PRO A 25 23.89 -39.01 13.63
CA PRO A 25 23.96 -38.12 12.46
C PRO A 25 24.48 -38.81 11.19
N TYR A 26 25.42 -39.75 11.34
CA TYR A 26 25.99 -40.50 10.22
C TYR A 26 24.98 -41.50 9.64
N VAL A 27 24.24 -42.20 10.49
CA VAL A 27 23.19 -43.12 10.06
C VAL A 27 22.02 -42.36 9.43
N GLU A 28 21.67 -41.19 9.95
CA GLU A 28 20.65 -40.29 9.41
C GLU A 28 21.04 -39.79 8.01
N GLU A 29 22.25 -39.28 7.82
CA GLU A 29 22.76 -38.88 6.51
C GLU A 29 22.77 -40.04 5.51
N MET A 30 23.16 -41.24 5.95
CA MET A 30 23.17 -42.43 5.10
C MET A 30 21.76 -42.89 4.74
N TYR A 31 20.78 -42.74 5.64
CA TYR A 31 19.38 -43.05 5.34
C TYR A 31 18.76 -42.03 4.38
N GLU A 32 19.05 -40.74 4.57
CA GLU A 32 18.66 -39.66 3.65
C GLU A 32 19.21 -39.90 2.23
N ASN A 33 20.47 -40.33 2.12
CA ASN A 33 21.07 -40.72 0.85
C ASN A 33 20.36 -41.94 0.23
N TYR A 34 20.02 -42.95 1.02
CA TYR A 34 19.21 -44.10 0.57
C TYR A 34 17.83 -43.67 0.04
N LEU A 35 17.14 -42.76 0.72
CA LEU A 35 15.84 -42.22 0.28
C LEU A 35 15.93 -41.46 -1.05
N SER A 36 17.06 -40.78 -1.30
CA SER A 36 17.31 -40.10 -2.58
C SER A 36 17.68 -41.06 -3.71
N ASN A 37 18.52 -42.05 -3.42
CA ASN A 37 19.00 -43.06 -4.35
C ASN A 37 19.43 -44.30 -3.56
N PRO A 38 18.69 -45.42 -3.61
CA PRO A 38 19.06 -46.66 -2.92
C PRO A 38 20.44 -47.20 -3.33
N GLY A 39 20.91 -46.84 -4.54
CA GLY A 39 22.22 -47.17 -5.09
C GLY A 39 23.42 -46.51 -4.40
N SER A 40 23.19 -45.46 -3.61
CA SER A 40 24.25 -44.64 -2.99
C SER A 40 24.81 -45.24 -1.71
N VAL A 41 24.19 -46.31 -1.20
CA VAL A 41 24.50 -46.92 0.10
C VAL A 41 25.01 -48.35 -0.10
N PRO A 42 26.00 -48.82 0.70
CA PRO A 42 26.48 -50.20 0.67
C PRO A 42 25.36 -51.24 0.84
N ASP A 43 25.51 -52.42 0.23
CA ASP A 43 24.45 -53.44 0.16
C ASP A 43 23.95 -53.92 1.53
N ASN A 44 24.84 -54.01 2.52
CA ASN A 44 24.49 -54.39 3.90
C ASN A 44 23.52 -53.39 4.55
N TRP A 45 23.62 -52.11 4.20
CA TRP A 45 22.75 -51.06 4.70
C TRP A 45 21.49 -50.89 3.87
N ARG A 46 21.57 -51.14 2.55
CA ARG A 46 20.38 -51.18 1.68
C ARG A 46 19.35 -52.19 2.19
N SER A 47 19.77 -53.42 2.47
CA SER A 47 18.86 -54.45 2.99
C SER A 47 18.26 -54.08 4.36
N TYR A 48 19.02 -53.37 5.19
CA TYR A 48 18.55 -52.86 6.48
C TYR A 48 17.48 -51.77 6.30
N PHE A 49 17.71 -50.80 5.40
CA PHE A 49 16.76 -49.72 5.13
C PHE A 49 15.52 -50.17 4.34
N ASP A 50 15.65 -51.18 3.45
CA ASP A 50 14.51 -51.83 2.80
C ASP A 50 13.58 -52.48 3.85
N ALA A 51 14.15 -53.13 4.86
CA ALA A 51 13.38 -53.69 5.97
C ALA A 51 12.71 -52.60 6.82
N LEU A 52 13.37 -51.45 6.99
CA LEU A 52 12.86 -50.32 7.75
C LEU A 52 11.65 -49.64 7.08
N GLN A 53 11.65 -49.48 5.76
CA GLN A 53 10.49 -48.93 5.02
C GLN A 53 9.22 -49.78 5.11
N ASN A 54 9.35 -51.05 5.48
CA ASN A 54 8.21 -51.95 5.67
C ASN A 54 7.63 -51.89 7.09
N VAL A 55 8.23 -51.10 7.98
CA VAL A 55 7.71 -50.86 9.33
C VAL A 55 6.65 -49.75 9.26
N PRO A 56 5.45 -49.96 9.81
CA PRO A 56 4.43 -48.91 9.89
C PRO A 56 4.98 -47.68 10.61
N ALA A 57 4.62 -46.49 10.14
CA ALA A 57 4.99 -45.26 10.80
C ALA A 57 4.41 -45.23 12.23
N ALA A 58 5.05 -44.48 13.13
CA ALA A 58 4.66 -44.39 14.54
C ALA A 58 3.23 -43.86 14.75
N ASP A 59 2.67 -43.19 13.74
CA ASP A 59 1.30 -42.67 13.70
C ASP A 59 0.28 -43.68 13.12
N GLY A 60 0.71 -44.88 12.76
CA GLY A 60 -0.11 -45.94 12.17
C GLY A 60 -0.38 -45.76 10.67
N SER A 61 0.26 -44.78 10.02
CA SER A 61 0.16 -44.58 8.58
C SER A 61 1.15 -45.47 7.80
N ASN A 62 0.79 -45.79 6.56
CA ASN A 62 1.69 -46.46 5.60
C ASN A 62 2.43 -45.42 4.72
N ALA A 63 2.69 -44.23 5.25
CA ALA A 63 3.42 -43.20 4.53
C ALA A 63 4.86 -43.66 4.33
N LYS A 64 5.37 -43.50 3.11
CA LYS A 64 6.80 -43.75 2.82
C LYS A 64 7.61 -42.55 3.29
N ASP A 65 8.77 -42.81 3.87
CA ASP A 65 9.71 -41.77 4.25
C ASP A 65 10.20 -40.98 3.03
N VAL A 66 10.43 -39.69 3.23
CA VAL A 66 10.83 -38.74 2.19
C VAL A 66 12.12 -38.06 2.63
N ALA A 67 13.09 -37.92 1.73
CA ALA A 67 14.35 -37.24 2.03
C ALA A 67 14.11 -35.77 2.46
N HIS A 68 14.56 -35.41 3.65
CA HIS A 68 14.45 -34.07 4.22
C HIS A 68 15.65 -33.18 3.88
N LEU A 69 16.79 -33.76 3.50
CA LEU A 69 18.00 -33.02 3.14
C LEU A 69 17.78 -31.90 2.10
N PRO A 70 17.03 -32.12 1.00
CA PRO A 70 16.76 -31.07 0.01
C PRO A 70 15.99 -29.89 0.58
N VAL A 71 15.06 -30.16 1.50
CA VAL A 71 14.25 -29.14 2.16
C VAL A 71 15.12 -28.32 3.12
N VAL A 72 15.92 -28.99 3.95
CA VAL A 72 16.87 -28.36 4.87
C VAL A 72 17.88 -27.50 4.10
N ASN A 73 18.43 -28.01 2.99
CA ASN A 73 19.36 -27.27 2.14
C ASN A 73 18.69 -26.04 1.50
N ALA A 74 17.46 -26.16 1.00
CA ALA A 74 16.71 -25.02 0.46
C ALA A 74 16.45 -23.94 1.53
N PHE A 75 16.16 -24.34 2.77
CA PHE A 75 16.03 -23.40 3.89
C PHE A 75 17.36 -22.78 4.31
N ALA A 76 18.45 -23.55 4.32
CA ALA A 76 19.79 -23.06 4.60
C ALA A 76 20.28 -22.08 3.51
N GLU A 77 19.98 -22.36 2.24
CA GLU A 77 20.25 -21.44 1.13
C GLU A 77 19.42 -20.16 1.22
N ARG A 78 18.12 -20.26 1.53
CA ARG A 78 17.28 -19.07 1.79
C ARG A 78 17.78 -18.25 2.97
N ALA A 79 18.26 -18.89 4.03
CA ALA A 79 18.83 -18.21 5.19
C ALA A 79 20.16 -17.50 4.83
N LYS A 80 21.01 -18.14 4.02
CA LYS A 80 22.26 -17.55 3.49
C LYS A 80 22.01 -16.40 2.51
N GLN A 81 20.91 -16.43 1.76
CA GLN A 81 20.55 -15.41 0.78
C GLN A 81 20.06 -14.10 1.41
N GLY A 82 19.84 -14.05 2.72
CA GLY A 82 19.69 -12.81 3.48
C GLY A 82 18.43 -12.01 3.14
N THR A 83 17.53 -11.92 4.13
CA THR A 83 16.35 -11.05 4.18
C THR A 83 15.29 -11.27 3.11
N THR A 84 14.03 -11.38 3.55
CA THR A 84 12.86 -11.02 2.77
C THR A 84 13.13 -9.67 2.12
N ARG A 85 13.49 -9.64 0.83
CA ARG A 85 13.62 -8.39 0.09
C ARG A 85 12.24 -7.76 0.10
N VAL A 86 12.09 -6.65 0.82
CA VAL A 86 10.98 -5.73 0.58
C VAL A 86 11.14 -5.31 -0.86
N VAL A 87 10.31 -5.87 -1.75
CA VAL A 87 10.27 -5.44 -3.13
C VAL A 87 9.66 -4.04 -3.07
N GLU A 88 10.51 -3.02 -3.08
CA GLU A 88 10.06 -1.71 -3.51
C GLU A 88 9.46 -1.92 -4.89
N ALA A 89 8.16 -1.65 -5.03
CA ALA A 89 7.52 -1.65 -6.32
C ALA A 89 8.17 -0.53 -7.12
N SER A 90 9.24 -0.81 -7.85
CA SER A 90 9.98 0.15 -8.67
C SER A 90 9.76 -0.20 -10.14
N GLY A 91 8.50 -0.12 -10.58
CA GLY A 91 8.08 -0.29 -11.96
C GLY A 91 7.17 0.86 -12.40
N ALA A 92 6.87 0.97 -13.70
CA ALA A 92 5.99 2.02 -14.24
C ALA A 92 4.60 2.08 -13.57
N ASP A 93 4.06 0.93 -13.15
CA ASP A 93 2.82 0.85 -12.38
C ASP A 93 2.92 1.52 -11.00
N SER A 94 4.11 1.55 -10.41
CA SER A 94 4.36 2.24 -9.14
C SER A 94 4.44 3.75 -9.32
N GLU A 95 5.04 4.22 -10.42
CA GLU A 95 5.07 5.66 -10.73
C GLU A 95 3.66 6.19 -11.00
N LEU A 96 2.87 5.46 -11.80
CA LEU A 96 1.46 5.80 -12.04
C LEU A 96 0.63 5.71 -10.75
N GLY A 97 0.89 4.71 -9.91
CA GLY A 97 0.27 4.59 -8.58
C GLY A 97 0.60 5.77 -7.67
N ARG A 98 1.86 6.21 -7.64
CA ARG A 98 2.31 7.40 -6.92
C ARG A 98 1.62 8.65 -7.44
N LYS A 99 1.56 8.84 -8.76
CA LYS A 99 0.87 9.98 -9.40
C LYS A 99 -0.63 9.99 -9.07
N ARG A 100 -1.31 8.84 -9.07
CA ARG A 100 -2.72 8.75 -8.65
C ARG A 100 -2.94 9.20 -7.21
N THR A 101 -2.09 8.76 -6.29
CA THR A 101 -2.13 9.18 -4.88
C THR A 101 -1.87 10.68 -4.75
N ALA A 102 -0.87 11.18 -5.47
CA ALA A 102 -0.53 12.61 -5.54
C ALA A 102 -1.70 13.46 -6.03
N VAL A 103 -2.47 13.01 -7.02
CA VAL A 103 -3.69 13.71 -7.47
C VAL A 103 -4.74 13.80 -6.36
N GLN A 104 -4.94 12.73 -5.58
CA GLN A 104 -5.88 12.76 -4.46
C GLN A 104 -5.41 13.70 -3.34
N GLN A 105 -4.11 13.74 -3.07
CA GLN A 105 -3.52 14.69 -2.11
C GLN A 105 -3.69 16.13 -2.58
N LEU A 106 -3.48 16.40 -3.87
CA LEU A 106 -3.68 17.70 -4.48
C LEU A 106 -5.15 18.15 -4.36
N ILE A 107 -6.11 17.28 -4.69
CA ILE A 107 -7.55 17.57 -4.50
C ILE A 107 -7.84 17.91 -3.03
N ALA A 108 -7.29 17.13 -2.10
CA ALA A 108 -7.45 17.39 -0.67
C ALA A 108 -6.82 18.73 -0.26
N ALA A 109 -5.67 19.10 -0.81
CA ALA A 109 -5.03 20.39 -0.53
C ALA A 109 -5.92 21.56 -0.96
N TYR A 110 -6.45 21.54 -2.19
CA TYR A 110 -7.38 22.59 -2.66
C TYR A 110 -8.63 22.70 -1.77
N ARG A 111 -9.19 21.58 -1.29
CA ARG A 111 -10.34 21.57 -0.37
C ARG A 111 -10.03 22.15 1.01
N ASN A 112 -8.80 21.98 1.50
CA ASN A 112 -8.41 22.40 2.86
C ASN A 112 -7.85 23.82 2.90
N VAL A 113 -6.93 24.16 1.98
CA VAL A 113 -6.17 25.42 2.00
C VAL A 113 -6.45 26.33 0.81
N GLY A 114 -7.25 25.90 -0.16
CA GLY A 114 -7.55 26.70 -1.37
C GLY A 114 -8.14 28.09 -1.06
N ALA A 115 -8.93 28.21 0.01
CA ALA A 115 -9.50 29.48 0.46
C ALA A 115 -8.44 30.56 0.76
N ARG A 116 -7.25 30.15 1.20
CA ARG A 116 -6.12 31.07 1.49
C ARG A 116 -5.55 31.73 0.23
N TRP A 117 -5.81 31.16 -0.94
CA TRP A 117 -5.37 31.68 -2.24
C TRP A 117 -6.53 32.29 -3.05
N ALA A 118 -7.73 32.36 -2.48
CA ALA A 118 -8.90 32.95 -3.13
C ALA A 118 -8.79 34.48 -3.30
N ASP A 119 -9.46 35.01 -4.33
CA ASP A 119 -9.50 36.45 -4.64
C ASP A 119 -10.57 37.16 -3.79
N LEU A 120 -10.23 37.44 -2.54
CA LEU A 120 -11.17 38.00 -1.56
C LEU A 120 -11.04 39.52 -1.37
N ASP A 121 -9.87 40.10 -1.67
CA ASP A 121 -9.62 41.52 -1.50
C ASP A 121 -9.96 42.30 -2.79
N PRO A 122 -11.08 43.05 -2.86
CA PRO A 122 -11.44 43.81 -4.04
C PRO A 122 -10.45 44.95 -4.34
N LEU A 123 -9.67 45.40 -3.35
CA LEU A 123 -8.69 46.47 -3.49
C LEU A 123 -7.30 45.95 -3.83
N LYS A 124 -7.09 44.63 -3.82
CA LYS A 124 -5.82 43.95 -4.17
C LYS A 124 -4.60 44.53 -3.45
N ARG A 125 -4.76 44.88 -2.17
CA ARG A 125 -3.72 45.46 -1.32
C ARG A 125 -2.77 44.40 -0.79
N THR A 126 -3.28 43.20 -0.56
CA THR A 126 -2.48 42.07 -0.07
C THR A 126 -2.05 41.19 -1.23
N GLU A 127 -0.74 40.93 -1.32
CA GLU A 127 -0.23 39.91 -2.22
C GLU A 127 -0.68 38.52 -1.76
N ARG A 128 -0.99 37.66 -2.73
CA ARG A 128 -1.40 36.28 -2.42
C ARG A 128 -0.18 35.48 -1.98
N PRO A 129 -0.25 34.76 -0.85
CA PRO A 129 0.87 33.96 -0.40
C PRO A 129 1.14 32.82 -1.38
N ALA A 130 2.42 32.47 -1.57
CA ALA A 130 2.77 31.23 -2.24
C ALA A 130 2.44 30.04 -1.31
N ILE A 131 1.61 29.12 -1.79
CA ILE A 131 1.19 27.93 -1.04
C ILE A 131 1.72 26.71 -1.80
N PRO A 132 2.84 26.09 -1.38
CA PRO A 132 3.43 24.95 -2.07
C PRO A 132 2.46 23.80 -2.32
N GLU A 133 1.52 23.56 -1.40
CA GLU A 133 0.53 22.49 -1.47
C GLU A 133 -0.50 22.67 -2.59
N LEU A 134 -0.63 23.87 -3.17
CA LEU A 134 -1.49 24.11 -4.33
C LEU A 134 -0.75 23.95 -5.67
N GLU A 135 0.58 23.85 -5.63
CA GLU A 135 1.43 23.71 -6.80
C GLU A 135 1.59 22.23 -7.22
N PRO A 136 1.38 21.88 -8.49
CA PRO A 136 1.55 20.49 -8.96
C PRO A 136 2.97 19.96 -8.78
N SER A 137 3.97 20.84 -8.91
CA SER A 137 5.39 20.51 -8.78
C SER A 137 5.74 19.99 -7.39
N PHE A 138 5.03 20.43 -6.34
CA PHE A 138 5.19 19.93 -4.97
C PHE A 138 4.93 18.42 -4.86
N TYR A 139 4.03 17.90 -5.68
CA TYR A 139 3.71 16.47 -5.73
C TYR A 139 4.50 15.67 -6.77
N GLY A 140 5.45 16.33 -7.45
CA GLY A 140 6.28 15.71 -8.48
C GLY A 140 5.63 15.64 -9.87
N PHE A 141 4.58 16.44 -10.13
CA PHE A 141 4.05 16.59 -11.48
C PHE A 141 4.91 17.55 -12.29
N GLY A 142 5.24 17.15 -13.52
CA GLY A 142 5.83 18.03 -14.53
C GLY A 142 4.83 18.44 -15.61
N ASP A 143 5.26 19.27 -16.55
CA ASP A 143 4.42 19.72 -17.67
C ASP A 143 3.93 18.55 -18.55
N ALA A 144 4.74 17.49 -18.65
CA ALA A 144 4.37 16.27 -19.38
C ALA A 144 3.16 15.53 -18.77
N ASP A 145 2.91 15.73 -17.47
CA ASP A 145 1.81 15.06 -16.76
C ASP A 145 0.48 15.81 -16.91
N LEU A 146 0.46 17.04 -17.43
CA LEU A 146 -0.75 17.87 -17.52
C LEU A 146 -1.85 17.23 -18.39
N GLU A 147 -1.46 16.49 -19.43
CA GLU A 147 -2.39 15.78 -20.32
C GLU A 147 -2.73 14.37 -19.84
N THR A 148 -2.09 13.89 -18.76
CA THR A 148 -2.38 12.56 -18.22
C THR A 148 -3.77 12.55 -17.56
N VAL A 149 -4.52 11.50 -17.85
CA VAL A 149 -5.92 11.35 -17.40
C VAL A 149 -5.95 10.59 -16.08
N PHE A 150 -6.62 11.17 -15.09
CA PHE A 150 -6.79 10.60 -13.76
C PHE A 150 -8.26 10.32 -13.45
N ASN A 151 -8.48 9.39 -12.54
CA ASN A 151 -9.81 9.15 -11.98
C ASN A 151 -10.15 10.25 -10.95
N THR A 152 -11.30 10.88 -11.16
CA THR A 152 -11.83 11.98 -10.35
C THR A 152 -13.25 11.70 -9.87
N SER A 153 -13.63 10.42 -9.78
CA SER A 153 -14.97 9.98 -9.33
C SER A 153 -15.34 10.47 -7.92
N ASN A 154 -14.35 10.79 -7.08
CA ASN A 154 -14.54 11.38 -5.75
C ASN A 154 -14.80 12.91 -5.77
N THR A 155 -14.99 13.49 -6.96
CA THR A 155 -15.31 14.91 -7.17
C THR A 155 -16.66 15.04 -7.86
N PHE A 156 -17.31 16.19 -7.72
CA PHE A 156 -18.63 16.45 -8.32
C PHE A 156 -18.54 17.35 -9.56
N PHE A 157 -17.43 17.30 -10.31
CA PHE A 157 -17.23 18.06 -11.55
C PHE A 157 -17.99 17.50 -12.77
N GLY A 158 -18.78 16.43 -12.59
CA GLY A 158 -19.62 15.84 -13.64
C GLY A 158 -18.90 14.86 -14.58
N LYS A 159 -17.65 14.51 -14.30
CA LYS A 159 -16.88 13.49 -15.04
C LYS A 159 -16.14 12.57 -14.07
N ASP A 160 -16.14 11.27 -14.36
CA ASP A 160 -15.42 10.27 -13.57
C ASP A 160 -13.91 10.27 -13.83
N THR A 161 -13.49 10.85 -14.96
CA THR A 161 -12.08 11.02 -15.33
C THR A 161 -11.86 12.38 -16.00
N MET A 162 -10.66 12.94 -15.82
CA MET A 162 -10.23 14.18 -16.48
C MET A 162 -8.71 14.28 -16.53
N SER A 163 -8.18 15.11 -17.44
CA SER A 163 -6.76 15.43 -17.46
C SER A 163 -6.36 16.21 -16.22
N LEU A 164 -5.09 16.12 -15.81
CA LEU A 164 -4.56 16.91 -14.70
C LEU A 164 -4.76 18.41 -14.91
N ARG A 165 -4.60 18.88 -16.16
CA ARG A 165 -4.87 20.28 -16.53
C ARG A 165 -6.32 20.69 -16.26
N ASP A 166 -7.27 19.88 -16.72
CA ASP A 166 -8.70 20.18 -16.53
C ASP A 166 -9.08 20.14 -15.05
N LEU A 167 -8.51 19.19 -14.30
CA LEU A 167 -8.69 19.08 -12.86
C LEU A 167 -8.17 20.30 -12.12
N LEU A 168 -6.95 20.75 -12.41
CA LEU A 168 -6.35 21.93 -11.80
C LEU A 168 -7.19 23.18 -12.07
N ASN A 169 -7.66 23.36 -13.30
CA ASN A 169 -8.53 24.47 -13.66
C ASN A 169 -9.85 24.41 -12.87
N ALA A 170 -10.49 23.24 -12.78
CA ALA A 170 -11.73 23.07 -12.02
C ALA A 170 -11.54 23.32 -10.51
N LEU A 171 -10.43 22.85 -9.92
CA LEU A 171 -10.10 23.08 -8.51
C LEU A 171 -9.84 24.56 -8.22
N ARG A 172 -9.07 25.25 -9.09
CA ARG A 172 -8.79 26.69 -8.96
C ARG A 172 -10.06 27.52 -9.08
N GLU A 173 -10.91 27.21 -10.06
CA GLU A 173 -12.20 27.90 -10.25
C GLU A 173 -13.12 27.72 -9.02
N THR A 174 -13.12 26.53 -8.42
CA THR A 174 -14.01 26.19 -7.30
C THR A 174 -13.54 26.73 -5.96
N TYR A 175 -12.26 26.54 -5.61
CA TYR A 175 -11.72 26.80 -4.27
C TYR A 175 -10.87 28.06 -4.17
N CYS A 176 -10.47 28.64 -5.30
CA CYS A 176 -9.58 29.81 -5.36
C CYS A 176 -10.14 30.97 -6.21
N GLY A 177 -11.44 30.95 -6.51
CA GLY A 177 -12.14 32.04 -7.19
C GLY A 177 -12.40 33.22 -6.26
N THR A 178 -13.55 33.87 -6.42
CA THR A 178 -13.97 35.02 -5.60
C THR A 178 -14.64 34.62 -4.28
N ILE A 179 -14.61 33.33 -3.93
CA ILE A 179 -15.22 32.76 -2.73
C ILE A 179 -14.17 31.84 -2.08
N GLY A 180 -13.88 32.09 -0.81
CA GLY A 180 -13.01 31.26 0.02
C GLY A 180 -13.84 30.28 0.84
N ALA A 181 -13.94 29.03 0.40
CA ALA A 181 -14.75 28.03 1.07
C ALA A 181 -13.94 27.29 2.14
N GLU A 182 -14.30 27.47 3.41
CA GLU A 182 -13.74 26.72 4.55
C GLU A 182 -14.84 25.86 5.18
N TYR A 183 -14.74 24.55 5.01
CA TYR A 183 -15.72 23.61 5.59
C TYR A 183 -15.10 22.30 6.08
N MET A 184 -13.85 22.02 5.68
CA MET A 184 -13.17 20.75 5.96
C MET A 184 -12.93 20.48 7.46
N TYR A 185 -12.96 21.53 8.30
CA TYR A 185 -12.89 21.42 9.77
C TYR A 185 -14.11 20.75 10.40
N THR A 186 -15.23 20.65 9.67
CA THR A 186 -16.47 20.02 10.15
C THR A 186 -16.20 18.53 10.46
N THR A 187 -16.90 17.93 11.42
CA THR A 187 -16.72 16.49 11.72
C THR A 187 -17.68 15.61 10.92
N ASP A 188 -18.90 16.10 10.65
CA ASP A 188 -19.94 15.36 9.92
C ASP A 188 -19.59 15.18 8.44
N GLN A 189 -19.45 13.91 8.03
CA GLN A 189 -19.11 13.54 6.67
C GLN A 189 -20.22 13.84 5.67
N ASN A 190 -21.50 13.77 6.09
CA ASN A 190 -22.63 14.09 5.22
C ASN A 190 -22.62 15.57 4.85
N GLN A 191 -22.33 16.44 5.82
CA GLN A 191 -22.19 17.88 5.60
C GLN A 191 -21.01 18.21 4.67
N LYS A 192 -19.85 17.57 4.87
CA LYS A 192 -18.70 17.74 3.95
C LYS A 192 -19.07 17.36 2.53
N ARG A 193 -19.71 16.20 2.36
CA ARG A 193 -20.10 15.70 1.03
C ARG A 193 -21.13 16.60 0.38
N TRP A 194 -22.09 17.13 1.14
CA TRP A 194 -23.07 18.09 0.65
C TRP A 194 -22.41 19.37 0.15
N TRP A 195 -21.46 19.94 0.91
CA TRP A 195 -20.70 21.12 0.49
C TRP A 195 -19.84 20.86 -0.75
N GLN A 196 -19.14 19.72 -0.79
CA GLN A 196 -18.37 19.30 -1.97
C GLN A 196 -19.28 19.24 -3.21
N GLN A 197 -20.44 18.61 -3.09
CA GLN A 197 -21.40 18.53 -4.18
C GLN A 197 -21.87 19.92 -4.62
N LYS A 198 -22.22 20.81 -3.69
CA LYS A 198 -22.70 22.16 -4.02
C LYS A 198 -21.64 23.03 -4.67
N LEU A 199 -20.41 23.00 -4.16
CA LEU A 199 -19.31 23.84 -4.65
C LEU A 199 -18.78 23.32 -6.00
N GLU A 200 -18.46 22.03 -6.09
CA GLU A 200 -17.80 21.46 -7.27
C GLU A 200 -18.74 21.33 -8.47
N SER A 201 -20.05 21.09 -8.26
CA SER A 201 -21.01 21.00 -9.38
C SER A 201 -21.22 22.32 -10.10
N ALA A 202 -21.24 23.43 -9.36
CA ALA A 202 -21.38 24.78 -9.92
C ALA A 202 -20.02 25.45 -10.17
N ARG A 203 -18.91 24.81 -9.77
CA ARG A 203 -17.56 25.41 -9.68
C ARG A 203 -17.57 26.77 -8.99
N THR A 204 -18.43 26.92 -8.00
CA THR A 204 -18.61 28.18 -7.26
C THR A 204 -19.02 29.37 -8.16
N ASN A 205 -19.51 29.11 -9.38
CA ASN A 205 -19.95 30.10 -10.36
C ASN A 205 -21.40 29.84 -10.80
N PRO A 206 -22.39 30.28 -10.00
CA PRO A 206 -23.80 30.05 -10.32
C PRO A 206 -24.20 30.83 -11.58
N GLN A 207 -24.83 30.12 -12.53
CA GLN A 207 -25.36 30.73 -13.75
C GLN A 207 -26.64 31.51 -13.45
N LEU A 208 -26.50 32.82 -13.20
CA LEU A 208 -27.62 33.73 -12.98
C LEU A 208 -28.32 34.11 -14.29
N SER A 209 -29.65 34.13 -14.29
CA SER A 209 -30.44 34.63 -15.41
C SER A 209 -30.24 36.14 -15.61
N ALA A 210 -30.59 36.65 -16.79
CA ALA A 210 -30.50 38.08 -17.07
C ALA A 210 -31.32 38.93 -16.08
N ASP A 211 -32.50 38.45 -15.68
CA ASP A 211 -33.37 39.14 -14.72
C ASP A 211 -32.80 39.09 -13.30
N GLN A 212 -32.18 37.98 -12.89
CA GLN A 212 -31.47 37.89 -11.61
C GLN A 212 -30.28 38.85 -11.57
N LYS A 213 -29.51 38.95 -12.65
CA LYS A 213 -28.39 39.91 -12.75
C LYS A 213 -28.89 41.36 -12.64
N LYS A 214 -29.97 41.71 -13.35
CA LYS A 214 -30.62 43.03 -13.23
C LYS A 214 -31.12 43.29 -11.81
N HIS A 215 -31.71 42.29 -11.16
CA HIS A 215 -32.20 42.41 -9.80
C HIS A 215 -31.05 42.69 -8.80
N VAL A 216 -29.95 41.94 -8.88
CA VAL A 216 -28.77 42.16 -8.04
C VAL A 216 -28.20 43.57 -8.26
N LEU A 217 -28.07 43.99 -9.52
CA LEU A 217 -27.60 45.35 -9.85
C LEU A 217 -28.52 46.42 -9.24
N ASN A 218 -29.84 46.30 -9.39
CA ASN A 218 -30.79 47.25 -8.81
C ASN A 218 -30.66 47.34 -7.29
N ARG A 219 -30.42 46.22 -6.60
CA ARG A 219 -30.21 46.21 -5.14
C ARG A 219 -28.91 46.90 -4.74
N LEU A 220 -27.83 46.69 -5.48
CA LEU A 220 -26.54 47.37 -5.25
C LEU A 220 -26.67 48.88 -5.48
N THR A 221 -27.29 49.31 -6.58
CA THR A 221 -27.53 50.72 -6.88
C THR A 221 -28.40 51.40 -5.84
N ALA A 222 -29.44 50.72 -5.35
CA ALA A 222 -30.31 51.24 -4.30
C ALA A 222 -29.55 51.41 -2.97
N ALA A 223 -28.68 50.46 -2.61
CA ALA A 223 -27.84 50.56 -1.42
C ALA A 223 -26.86 51.74 -1.51
N GLU A 224 -26.14 51.88 -2.63
CA GLU A 224 -25.23 53.00 -2.84
C GLU A 224 -25.97 54.35 -2.87
N GLY A 225 -27.12 54.41 -3.55
CA GLY A 225 -27.93 55.62 -3.65
C GLY A 225 -28.45 56.09 -2.30
N LEU A 226 -28.82 55.17 -1.41
CA LEU A 226 -29.24 55.50 -0.05
C LEU A 226 -28.08 56.11 0.75
N GLU A 227 -26.90 55.49 0.73
CA GLU A 227 -25.71 56.00 1.42
C GLU A 227 -25.33 57.40 0.93
N ARG A 228 -25.35 57.64 -0.39
CA ARG A 228 -25.10 58.97 -0.98
C ARG A 228 -26.16 60.02 -0.66
N PHE A 229 -27.37 59.61 -0.29
CA PHE A 229 -28.44 60.54 0.08
C PHE A 229 -28.35 60.94 1.56
N LEU A 230 -27.90 60.02 2.42
CA LEU A 230 -27.78 60.23 3.87
C LEU A 230 -26.51 60.99 4.28
N HIS A 231 -25.44 60.88 3.49
CA HIS A 231 -24.14 61.55 3.70
C HIS A 231 -23.98 62.80 2.83
#